data_AF-A0A957ZJN8-F1
#
_entry.id   AF-A0A957ZJN8-F1
#
_cell.length_a   1.000
_cell.length_b   1.000
_cell.length_c   1.000
_cell.angle_alpha   90.00
_cell.angle_beta   90.00
_cell.angle_gamma   90.00
#
_symmetry.space_group_name_H-M   'P 1'
#
loop_
_entity.id
_entity.type
_entity.pdbx_description
1 polymer ?
#
loop_
_entity_poly.entity_id
_entity_poly.type
_entity_poly.pdbx_seq_one_letter_code
_entity_poly.pdbx_strand_id
1 'polypeptide(L)'
;MLLVVAIGFPLLWLARLPAINVLGLGIAGFGVGSLFPLGLSLALAVAADEVDAASGYTSLGTGLAMLVAPFTLGWLADTYGLGNAFGAVIVLIVTALAVTLLANRAGRSIT
;
A
#
# COMPACT_ATOMS: atom_id res chain seq x y z
N MET A 1 -2.19 -0.30 -9.70
CA MET A 1 -1.26 -0.95 -8.76
C MET A 1 -1.97 -1.49 -7.52
N LEU A 2 -2.73 -0.68 -6.78
CA LEU A 2 -3.48 -1.14 -5.60
C LEU A 2 -4.39 -2.35 -5.87
N LEU A 3 -5.07 -2.41 -7.02
CA LEU A 3 -5.88 -3.57 -7.40
C LEU A 3 -5.05 -4.86 -7.56
N VAL A 4 -3.82 -4.74 -8.08
CA VAL A 4 -2.91 -5.89 -8.23
C VAL A 4 -2.50 -6.41 -6.84
N VAL A 5 -2.21 -5.50 -5.91
CA VAL A 5 -1.94 -5.84 -4.50
C VAL A 5 -3.16 -6.49 -3.86
N ALA A 6 -4.36 -5.94 -4.09
CA ALA A 6 -5.61 -6.45 -3.56
C ALA A 6 -5.95 -7.87 -4.05
N ILE A 7 -5.50 -8.25 -5.25
CA ILE A 7 -5.65 -9.61 -5.80
C ILE A 7 -4.54 -10.53 -5.30
N GLY A 8 -3.29 -10.08 -5.33
CA GLY A 8 -2.12 -10.90 -4.97
C GLY A 8 -2.05 -11.23 -3.48
N PHE A 9 -2.42 -10.28 -2.61
CA PHE A 9 -2.28 -10.46 -1.16
C PHE A 9 -3.16 -11.58 -0.59
N PRO A 10 -4.46 -11.71 -0.94
CA PRO A 10 -5.27 -12.85 -0.51
C PRO A 10 -4.72 -14.20 -0.97
N LEU A 11 -4.11 -14.27 -2.17
CA LEU A 11 -3.46 -15.48 -2.67
C LEU A 11 -2.21 -15.84 -1.87
N LEU A 12 -1.44 -14.85 -1.43
CA LEU A 12 -0.30 -15.02 -0.53
C LEU A 12 -0.73 -15.46 0.88
N TRP A 13 -1.84 -14.91 1.37
CA TRP A 13 -2.20 -15.02 2.79
C TRP A 13 -3.07 -16.25 3.10
N LEU A 14 -4.08 -16.51 2.27
CA LEU A 14 -5.14 -17.48 2.57
C LEU A 14 -4.95 -18.82 1.86
N ALA A 15 -4.02 -18.92 0.90
CA ALA A 15 -3.88 -20.16 0.15
C ALA A 15 -3.18 -21.25 0.99
N ARG A 16 -3.72 -22.47 0.88
CA ARG A 16 -3.20 -23.67 1.56
C ARG A 16 -2.10 -24.36 0.77
N LEU A 17 -1.95 -24.02 -0.52
CA LEU A 17 -0.96 -24.60 -1.42
C LEU A 17 0.26 -23.66 -1.52
N PRO A 18 1.48 -24.11 -1.17
CA PRO A 18 2.69 -23.27 -1.20
C PRO A 18 2.96 -22.60 -2.55
N ALA A 19 2.69 -23.29 -3.65
CA ALA A 19 2.85 -22.72 -4.99
C ALA A 19 1.95 -21.48 -5.22
N ILE A 20 0.72 -21.49 -4.69
CA ILE A 20 -0.20 -20.35 -4.80
C ILE A 20 0.29 -19.19 -3.93
N ASN A 21 0.82 -19.48 -2.73
CA ASN A 21 1.39 -18.44 -1.88
C ASN A 21 2.55 -17.71 -2.57
N VAL A 22 3.45 -18.45 -3.23
CA VAL A 22 4.56 -17.86 -3.99
C VAL A 22 4.07 -17.04 -5.18
N LEU A 23 3.05 -17.51 -5.90
CA LEU A 23 2.42 -16.72 -6.97
C LEU A 23 1.80 -15.43 -6.43
N GLY A 24 1.05 -15.53 -5.32
CA GLY A 24 0.48 -14.37 -4.63
C GLY A 24 1.54 -13.39 -4.17
N LEU A 25 2.67 -13.89 -3.66
CA LEU A 25 3.84 -13.07 -3.30
C LEU A 25 4.38 -12.30 -4.50
N GLY A 26 4.52 -12.97 -5.65
CA GLY A 26 4.99 -12.33 -6.88
C GLY A 26 4.04 -11.24 -7.37
N ILE A 27 2.73 -11.51 -7.38
CA ILE A 27 1.69 -10.56 -7.81
C ILE A 27 1.64 -9.36 -6.85
N ALA A 28 1.59 -9.61 -5.55
CA ALA A 28 1.59 -8.57 -4.53
C ALA A 28 2.88 -7.75 -4.59
N GLY A 29 4.04 -8.40 -4.70
CA GLY A 29 5.34 -7.76 -4.83
C GLY A 29 5.46 -6.86 -6.05
N PHE A 30 4.96 -7.30 -7.22
CA PHE A 30 4.90 -6.46 -8.41
C PHE A 30 4.01 -5.23 -8.20
N GLY A 31 2.82 -5.43 -7.62
CA GLY A 31 1.90 -4.35 -7.30
C GLY A 31 2.50 -3.32 -6.33
N VAL A 32 3.10 -3.79 -5.23
CA VAL A 32 3.73 -2.95 -4.19
C VAL A 32 4.96 -2.23 -4.73
N GLY A 33 5.84 -2.94 -5.46
CA GLY A 33 7.05 -2.34 -6.04
C GLY A 33 6.76 -1.21 -7.02
N SER A 34 5.58 -1.21 -7.63
CA SER A 34 5.13 -0.15 -8.52
C SER A 34 4.48 1.04 -7.80
N LEU A 35 4.13 0.93 -6.50
CA LEU A 35 3.41 1.98 -5.77
C LEU A 35 4.26 3.24 -5.60
N PHE A 36 5.50 3.11 -5.14
CA PHE A 36 6.36 4.26 -4.87
C PHE A 36 6.72 5.05 -6.14
N PRO A 37 7.33 4.45 -7.20
CA PRO A 37 7.75 5.23 -8.36
C PRO A 37 6.59 5.88 -9.10
N LEU A 38 5.47 5.17 -9.27
CA LEU A 38 4.30 5.72 -9.96
C LEU A 38 3.53 6.72 -9.09
N GLY A 39 3.41 6.45 -7.78
CA GLY A 39 2.78 7.36 -6.84
C GLY A 39 3.53 8.68 -6.71
N LEU A 40 4.86 8.62 -6.60
CA LEU A 40 5.72 9.80 -6.59
C LEU A 40 5.61 10.56 -7.91
N SER A 41 5.70 9.88 -9.06
CA SER A 41 5.56 10.53 -10.37
C SER A 41 4.23 11.28 -10.51
N LEU A 42 3.12 10.72 -10.00
CA LEU A 42 1.82 11.39 -9.98
C LEU A 42 1.78 12.58 -9.02
N ALA A 43 2.34 12.44 -7.82
CA ALA A 43 2.38 13.51 -6.83
C ALA A 43 3.14 14.74 -7.36
N LEU A 44 4.30 14.51 -8.00
CA LEU A 44 5.10 15.58 -8.59
C LEU A 44 4.41 16.21 -9.82
N ALA A 45 3.68 15.42 -10.60
CA ALA A 45 2.92 15.95 -11.74
C ALA A 45 1.73 16.82 -11.32
N VAL A 46 1.03 16.45 -10.25
CA VAL A 46 -0.12 17.19 -9.72
C VAL A 46 0.33 18.48 -9.00
N ALA A 47 1.44 18.42 -8.27
CA ALA A 47 2.01 19.56 -7.55
C ALA A 47 3.24 20.12 -8.29
N ALA A 48 3.10 20.39 -9.59
CA ALA A 48 4.21 20.81 -10.44
C ALA A 48 4.86 22.14 -10.00
N ASP A 49 4.12 23.02 -9.32
CA ASP A 49 4.64 24.27 -8.76
C ASP A 49 5.31 24.09 -7.39
N GLU A 50 5.09 22.95 -6.72
CA GLU A 50 5.50 22.68 -5.32
C GLU A 50 6.21 21.31 -5.20
N VAL A 51 7.07 20.99 -6.18
CA VAL A 51 7.71 19.67 -6.36
C VAL A 51 8.53 19.25 -5.14
N ASP A 52 9.27 20.18 -4.53
CA ASP A 52 10.09 19.91 -3.33
C ASP A 52 9.22 19.51 -2.15
N ALA A 53 8.11 20.23 -1.93
CA ALA A 53 7.15 19.91 -0.87
C ALA A 53 6.47 18.55 -1.13
N ALA A 54 6.04 18.28 -2.36
CA ALA A 54 5.42 17.01 -2.74
C ALA A 54 6.36 15.81 -2.52
N SER A 55 7.64 15.94 -2.90
CA SER A 55 8.68 14.94 -2.63
C SER A 55 8.92 14.77 -1.13
N GLY A 56 8.99 15.88 -0.39
CA GLY A 56 9.16 15.90 1.07
C GLY A 56 8.03 15.16 1.80
N TYR A 57 6.76 15.46 1.49
CA TYR A 57 5.61 14.79 2.08
C TYR A 57 5.54 13.30 1.69
N THR A 58 5.88 12.95 0.45
CA THR A 58 5.91 11.55 0.01
C THR A 58 6.97 10.75 0.78
N SER A 59 8.16 11.34 0.98
CA SER A 59 9.25 10.74 1.75
C SER A 59 8.90 10.62 3.23
N LEU A 60 8.32 11.67 3.82
CA LEU A 60 7.86 11.69 5.20
C LEU A 60 6.80 10.60 5.44
N GLY A 61 5.81 10.49 4.57
CA GLY A 61 4.78 9.45 4.66
C GLY A 61 5.38 8.04 4.56
N THR A 62 6.33 7.84 3.65
CA THR A 62 7.04 6.55 3.49
C THR A 62 7.84 6.21 4.75
N GLY A 63 8.59 7.16 5.29
CA GLY A 63 9.39 6.98 6.51
C GLY A 63 8.52 6.68 7.73
N LEU A 64 7.40 7.39 7.90
CA LEU A 64 6.44 7.13 8.98
C LEU A 64 5.81 5.74 8.85
N ALA A 65 5.44 5.32 7.63
CA ALA A 65 4.93 3.98 7.39
C ALA A 65 5.98 2.90 7.73
N MET A 66 7.22 3.09 7.30
CA MET A 66 8.34 2.19 7.63
C MET A 66 8.62 2.11 9.13
N LEU A 67 8.41 3.20 9.87
CA LEU A 67 8.54 3.22 11.31
C LEU A 67 7.38 2.47 11.99
N VAL A 68 6.13 2.81 11.66
CA VAL A 68 4.94 2.33 12.38
C VAL A 68 4.57 0.89 12.03
N ALA A 69 4.74 0.48 10.76
CA ALA A 69 4.31 -0.83 10.28
C ALA A 69 4.94 -2.02 11.03
N PRO A 70 6.28 -2.12 11.22
CA PRO A 70 6.88 -3.29 11.87
C PRO A 70 6.46 -3.42 13.33
N PHE A 71 6.35 -2.33 14.08
CA PHE A 71 5.90 -2.39 15.48
C PHE A 71 4.43 -2.79 15.58
N THR A 72 3.58 -2.26 14.71
CA THR A 72 2.15 -2.58 14.70
C THR A 72 1.93 -4.04 14.32
N LEU A 73 2.59 -4.52 13.26
CA LEU A 73 2.50 -5.91 12.82
C LEU A 73 3.14 -6.88 13.82
N GLY A 74 4.27 -6.51 14.42
CA GLY A 74 4.93 -7.30 15.46
C GLY A 74 4.02 -7.48 16.68
N TRP A 75 3.49 -6.38 17.20
CA TRP A 75 2.55 -6.42 18.33
C TRP A 75 1.29 -7.25 18.02
N LEU A 76 0.72 -7.11 16.83
CA LEU A 76 -0.41 -7.93 16.38
C LEU A 76 -0.04 -9.41 16.27
N ALA A 77 1.16 -9.72 15.77
CA ALA A 77 1.63 -11.09 15.62
C ALA A 77 1.89 -11.75 16.98
N ASP A 78 2.44 -10.99 17.94
CA ASP A 78 2.68 -11.46 19.31
C ASP A 78 1.36 -11.73 20.04
N THR A 79 0.33 -10.92 19.78
CA THR A 79 -0.97 -11.01 20.49
C THR A 79 -1.94 -12.00 19.85
N TYR A 80 -2.03 -12.04 18.52
CA TYR A 80 -3.06 -12.78 17.77
C TYR A 80 -2.51 -13.86 16.83
N GLY A 81 -1.18 -14.01 16.79
CA GLY A 81 -0.48 -14.90 15.86
C GLY A 81 -0.22 -14.25 14.50
N LEU A 82 0.84 -14.72 13.83
CA LEU A 82 1.31 -14.18 12.55
C LEU A 82 0.24 -14.20 11.45
N GLY A 83 -0.53 -15.30 11.38
CA GLY A 83 -1.60 -15.45 10.39
C GLY A 83 -2.67 -14.36 10.50
N ASN A 84 -3.09 -14.01 11.72
CA ASN A 84 -4.13 -12.98 11.91
C ASN A 84 -3.57 -11.56 11.79
N ALA A 85 -2.30 -11.33 12.13
CA ALA A 85 -1.65 -10.03 12.00
C ALA A 85 -1.66 -9.52 10.55
N PHE A 86 -1.57 -10.42 9.57
CA PHE A 86 -1.70 -10.11 8.14
C PHE A 86 -3.07 -9.54 7.76
N GLY A 87 -4.10 -9.71 8.58
CA GLY A 87 -5.39 -9.01 8.41
C GLY A 87 -5.26 -7.48 8.40
N ALA A 88 -4.25 -6.91 9.08
CA ALA A 88 -3.98 -5.47 9.06
C ALA A 88 -3.66 -4.97 7.63
N VAL A 89 -3.07 -5.81 6.78
CA VAL A 89 -2.75 -5.45 5.40
C VAL A 89 -4.02 -5.24 4.57
N ILE A 90 -5.10 -6.00 4.84
CA ILE A 90 -6.40 -5.76 4.19
C ILE A 90 -6.92 -4.37 4.54
N VAL A 91 -6.84 -3.98 5.81
CA VAL A 91 -7.26 -2.64 6.26
C VAL A 91 -6.45 -1.55 5.56
N LEU A 92 -5.14 -1.73 5.41
CA LEU A 92 -4.27 -0.80 4.67
C LEU A 92 -4.64 -0.71 3.19
N ILE A 93 -4.88 -1.85 2.52
CA ILE A 93 -5.29 -1.87 1.11
C ILE A 93 -6.62 -1.13 0.91
N VAL A 94 -7.62 -1.41 1.76
CA VAL A 94 -8.93 -0.75 1.68
C VAL A 94 -8.80 0.75 1.94
N THR A 95 -8.02 1.14 2.94
CA THR A 95 -7.78 2.56 3.27
C THR A 95 -7.08 3.27 2.10
N ALA A 96 -6.04 2.67 1.51
CA ALA A 96 -5.34 3.23 0.36
C ALA A 96 -6.24 3.37 -0.86
N LEU A 97 -7.11 2.38 -1.14
CA LEU A 97 -8.11 2.46 -2.19
C LEU A 97 -9.10 3.60 -1.92
N ALA A 98 -9.63 3.71 -0.70
CA ALA A 98 -10.57 4.77 -0.33
C ALA A 98 -9.94 6.16 -0.50
N VAL A 99 -8.72 6.38 0.02
CA VAL A 99 -7.99 7.65 -0.13
C VAL A 99 -7.74 7.98 -1.60
N THR A 100 -7.32 6.99 -2.40
CA THR A 100 -7.08 7.19 -3.84
C THR A 100 -8.37 7.57 -4.58
N LEU A 101 -9.48 6.91 -4.27
CA LEU A 101 -10.77 7.21 -4.87
C LEU A 101 -11.27 8.61 -4.48
N LEU A 102 -11.13 8.98 -3.21
CA LEU A 102 -11.50 10.32 -2.72
C LEU A 102 -10.65 11.40 -3.37
N ALA A 103 -9.32 11.20 -3.47
CA ALA A 103 -8.40 12.12 -4.14
C ALA A 103 -8.77 12.30 -5.62
N ASN A 104 -9.05 11.20 -6.33
CA ASN A 104 -9.48 11.25 -7.73
C ASN A 104 -10.82 11.99 -7.91
N ARG A 105 -11.76 11.84 -6.96
CA ARG A 105 -13.04 12.56 -7.00
C ARG A 105 -12.85 14.05 -6.75
N ALA A 106 -12.01 14.42 -5.79
CA ALA A 106 -11.69 15.82 -5.50
C ALA A 106 -11.03 16.51 -6.71
N GLY A 107 -10.05 15.86 -7.35
CA GLY A 107 -9.39 16.39 -8.55
C GLY A 107 -10.36 16.65 -9.71
N ARG A 108 -11.33 15.74 -9.93
CA ARG A 108 -12.37 15.90 -10.96
C ARG A 108 -13.38 17.02 -10.68
N SER A 109 -13.48 17.52 -9.45
CA SER A 109 -14.38 18.62 -9.11
C SER A 109 -13.76 20.00 -9.37
N ILE A 110 -12.43 20.06 -9.55
CA ILE A 110 -11.67 21.30 -9.71
C ILE A 110 -11.38 21.57 -11.21
N THR A 111 -11.51 20.55 -12.06
CA THR A 111 -11.39 20.63 -13.54
C THR A 111 -12.76 20.78 -14.17
#